data_AF-A0A843FII2-F1
#
_entry.id   AF-A0A843FII2-F1
#
_cell.length_a   1.000
_cell.length_b   1.000
_cell.length_c   1.000
_cell.angle_alpha   90.00
_cell.angle_beta   90.00
_cell.angle_gamma   90.00
#
_symmetry.space_group_name_H-M   'P 1'
#
loop_
_entity.id
_entity.type
_entity.pdbx_description
1 polymer ?
#
loop_
_entity_poly.entity_id
_entity_poly.type
_entity_poly.pdbx_seq_one_letter_code
_entity_poly.pdbx_strand_id
1 'polypeptide(L)'
;NTYCEITWVTAEGTRVDSVMYGTVPWYGIVPVPVGGENYTYEFAGWDKEVVKATGPATYVATYNVVPSEESIEGGSATLPVNVFDGKESQTIETKDWVIELPSAIFEGYDGDFTISVEIIDNADVPKDVIGFVGEKKVISLGLTIDGNVVSDFGKEIVTVSFNYVPDEGERMDNISVFWIDVENGRTVEYPAVFDVKTGMVTFDTTHFSYWYVDERTCDDDSSGFDVYVTVVLVIVALLCAALLRMKR
;
A
#
# COMPACT_ATOMS: atom_id res chain seq x y z
N ASN A 1 29.61 -31.50 -21.95
CA ASN A 1 28.89 -30.34 -21.39
C ASN A 1 28.10 -30.81 -20.18
N THR A 2 28.22 -30.10 -19.06
CA THR A 2 27.40 -30.34 -17.87
C THR A 2 26.07 -29.62 -18.06
N TYR A 3 24.96 -30.29 -17.73
CA TYR A 3 23.61 -29.72 -17.79
C TYR A 3 22.97 -29.78 -16.40
N CYS A 4 22.09 -28.83 -16.13
CA CYS A 4 21.28 -28.72 -14.92
C CYS A 4 19.81 -28.95 -15.28
N GLU A 5 19.08 -29.58 -14.37
CA GLU A 5 17.64 -29.77 -14.49
C GLU A 5 16.91 -28.56 -13.91
N ILE A 6 16.10 -27.88 -14.72
CA ILE A 6 15.32 -26.72 -14.31
C ILE A 6 13.84 -27.08 -14.40
N THR A 7 13.15 -26.98 -13.27
CA THR A 7 11.71 -27.25 -13.17
C THR A 7 10.95 -25.92 -13.12
N TRP A 8 9.93 -25.80 -13.94
CA TRP A 8 9.03 -24.66 -13.98
C TRP A 8 7.63 -25.14 -13.59
N VAL A 9 7.02 -24.50 -12.61
CA VAL A 9 5.64 -24.76 -12.19
C VAL A 9 4.78 -23.58 -12.62
N THR A 10 3.77 -23.83 -13.46
CA THR A 10 2.86 -22.82 -14.02
C THR A 10 1.41 -23.21 -13.77
N ALA A 11 0.47 -22.33 -14.16
CA ALA A 11 -0.96 -22.61 -14.06
C ALA A 11 -1.40 -23.83 -14.89
N GLU A 12 -0.70 -24.14 -15.99
CA GLU A 12 -0.97 -25.30 -16.84
C GLU A 12 -0.23 -26.58 -16.39
N GLY A 13 0.58 -26.49 -15.33
CA GLY A 13 1.33 -27.62 -14.77
C GLY A 13 2.84 -27.42 -14.81
N THR A 14 3.55 -28.54 -14.70
CA THR A 14 5.01 -28.57 -14.53
C THR A 14 5.74 -28.89 -15.82
N ARG A 15 6.77 -28.10 -16.16
CA ARG A 15 7.71 -28.34 -17.26
C ARG A 15 9.12 -28.52 -16.71
N VAL A 16 9.89 -29.46 -17.28
CA VAL A 16 11.28 -29.69 -16.90
C VAL A 16 12.18 -29.52 -18.11
N ASP A 17 13.17 -28.63 -17.99
CA ASP A 17 14.12 -28.29 -19.04
C ASP A 17 15.54 -28.76 -18.65
N SER A 18 16.34 -29.20 -19.64
CA SER A 18 17.76 -29.49 -19.46
C SER A 18 18.60 -28.31 -19.97
N VAL A 19 19.24 -27.59 -19.05
CA VAL A 19 19.88 -26.29 -19.32
C VAL A 19 21.39 -26.40 -19.14
N MET A 20 22.16 -25.78 -20.03
CA MET A 20 23.62 -25.83 -19.97
C MET A 20 24.15 -25.16 -18.70
N TYR A 21 25.12 -25.78 -18.04
CA TYR A 21 25.76 -25.20 -16.85
C TYR A 21 26.33 -23.81 -17.16
N GLY A 22 26.03 -22.85 -16.28
CA GLY A 22 26.49 -21.47 -16.37
C GLY A 22 25.59 -20.52 -17.18
N THR A 23 24.50 -21.01 -17.80
CA THR A 23 23.55 -20.18 -18.56
C THR A 23 22.32 -19.81 -17.75
N VAL A 24 21.72 -18.64 -18.01
CA VAL A 24 20.43 -18.28 -17.41
C VAL A 24 19.32 -19.01 -18.18
N PRO A 25 18.48 -19.82 -17.52
CA PRO A 25 17.38 -20.51 -18.18
C PRO A 25 16.27 -19.52 -18.56
N TRP A 26 15.49 -19.85 -19.59
CA TRP A 26 14.40 -18.99 -20.07
C TRP A 26 13.17 -19.83 -20.41
N TYR A 27 12.02 -19.44 -19.86
CA TYR A 27 10.78 -20.19 -20.06
C TYR A 27 10.16 -19.98 -21.45
N GLY A 28 10.27 -18.77 -22.00
CA GLY A 28 9.48 -18.33 -23.15
C GLY A 28 8.22 -17.58 -22.73
N ILE A 29 7.12 -17.79 -23.48
CA ILE A 29 5.79 -17.25 -23.15
C ILE A 29 5.23 -18.08 -22.00
N VAL A 30 4.96 -17.43 -20.87
CA VAL A 30 4.37 -18.09 -19.70
C VAL A 30 2.86 -18.16 -19.90
N PRO A 31 2.23 -19.35 -19.76
CA PRO A 31 0.78 -19.45 -19.83
C PRO A 31 0.15 -18.71 -18.65
N VAL A 32 -0.94 -18.02 -18.93
CA VAL A 32 -1.68 -17.25 -17.94
C VAL A 32 -2.95 -18.06 -17.57
N PRO A 33 -3.28 -18.19 -16.27
CA PRO A 33 -4.52 -18.86 -15.87
C PRO A 33 -5.75 -18.22 -16.50
N VAL A 34 -6.79 -19.02 -16.73
CA VAL A 34 -8.08 -18.50 -17.16
C VAL A 34 -8.69 -17.69 -16.01
N GLY A 35 -9.01 -16.42 -16.28
CA GLY A 35 -9.68 -15.53 -15.34
C GLY A 35 -11.17 -15.83 -15.17
N GLY A 36 -11.85 -15.00 -14.37
CA GLY A 36 -13.30 -15.02 -14.20
C GLY A 36 -14.02 -14.04 -15.11
N GLU A 37 -15.32 -13.84 -14.87
CA GLU A 37 -16.14 -12.81 -15.55
C GLU A 37 -15.59 -11.39 -15.26
N ASN A 38 -15.10 -11.19 -14.04
CA ASN A 38 -14.78 -9.88 -13.47
C ASN A 38 -13.28 -9.59 -13.35
N TYR A 39 -12.41 -10.52 -13.78
CA TYR A 39 -10.98 -10.37 -13.64
C TYR A 39 -10.19 -11.28 -14.58
N THR A 40 -8.96 -10.89 -14.85
CA THR A 40 -7.96 -11.68 -15.55
C THR A 40 -6.72 -11.85 -14.68
N TYR A 41 -5.75 -12.62 -15.17
CA TYR A 41 -4.45 -12.75 -14.52
C TYR A 41 -3.36 -12.16 -15.42
N GLU A 42 -2.31 -11.64 -14.81
CA GLU A 42 -1.09 -11.25 -15.50
C GLU A 42 0.12 -11.93 -14.85
N PHE A 43 1.07 -12.39 -15.66
CA PHE A 43 2.28 -13.02 -15.15
C PHE A 43 3.15 -11.99 -14.42
N ALA A 44 3.27 -12.14 -13.10
CA ALA A 44 4.00 -11.22 -12.23
C ALA A 44 5.49 -11.57 -12.11
N GLY A 45 5.86 -12.80 -12.43
CA GLY A 45 7.24 -13.27 -12.35
C GLY A 45 7.35 -14.69 -11.79
N TRP A 46 8.52 -14.99 -11.25
CA TRP A 46 8.79 -16.24 -10.57
C TRP A 46 8.93 -15.98 -9.07
N ASP A 47 8.68 -16.99 -8.24
CA ASP A 47 8.86 -17.00 -6.78
C ASP A 47 10.25 -16.50 -6.33
N LYS A 48 11.24 -16.58 -7.21
CA LYS A 48 12.59 -16.06 -7.01
C LYS A 48 13.24 -15.67 -8.33
N GLU A 49 14.27 -14.85 -8.22
CA GLU A 49 15.07 -14.43 -9.38
C GLU A 49 15.61 -15.63 -10.15
N VAL A 50 15.39 -15.62 -11.47
CA VAL A 50 15.92 -16.63 -12.37
C VAL A 50 17.40 -16.37 -12.62
N VAL A 51 18.24 -17.17 -11.97
CA VAL A 51 19.70 -17.03 -12.03
C VAL A 51 20.36 -18.11 -12.88
N LYS A 52 21.67 -17.98 -13.10
CA LYS A 52 22.46 -18.96 -13.86
C LYS A 52 22.32 -20.37 -13.29
N ALA A 53 22.11 -21.32 -14.19
CA ALA A 53 22.05 -22.74 -13.87
C ALA A 53 23.41 -23.24 -13.36
N THR A 54 23.52 -23.40 -12.05
CA THR A 54 24.71 -23.96 -11.37
C THR A 54 24.41 -25.29 -10.67
N GLY A 55 23.14 -25.69 -10.67
CA GLY A 55 22.60 -26.91 -10.13
C GLY A 55 21.09 -26.99 -10.45
N PRO A 56 20.40 -28.03 -9.96
CA PRO A 56 18.95 -28.13 -10.11
C PRO A 56 18.24 -26.96 -9.44
N ALA A 57 17.18 -26.45 -10.08
CA ALA A 57 16.36 -25.38 -9.53
C ALA A 57 14.90 -25.54 -9.95
N THR A 58 13.98 -25.14 -9.07
CA THR A 58 12.55 -25.06 -9.35
C THR A 58 12.09 -23.62 -9.25
N TYR A 59 11.36 -23.12 -10.25
CA TYR A 59 10.74 -21.80 -10.24
C TYR A 59 9.22 -21.96 -10.35
N VAL A 60 8.49 -21.21 -9.54
CA VAL A 60 7.02 -21.22 -9.50
C VAL A 60 6.51 -19.88 -10.01
N ALA A 61 5.65 -19.91 -11.03
CA ALA A 61 5.08 -18.71 -11.62
C ALA A 61 4.13 -18.03 -10.64
N THR A 62 4.25 -16.73 -10.50
CA THR A 62 3.34 -15.86 -9.74
C THR A 62 2.51 -15.02 -10.70
N TYR A 63 1.29 -14.66 -10.28
CA TYR A 63 0.35 -13.92 -11.10
C TYR A 63 -0.38 -12.85 -10.29
N ASN A 64 -0.51 -11.66 -10.86
CA ASN A 64 -1.36 -10.60 -10.34
C ASN A 64 -2.79 -10.79 -10.84
N VAL A 65 -3.78 -10.45 -10.01
CA VAL A 65 -5.17 -10.36 -10.43
C VAL A 65 -5.39 -8.97 -10.99
N VAL A 66 -5.92 -8.89 -12.20
CA VAL A 66 -6.26 -7.64 -12.87
C VAL A 66 -7.77 -7.56 -13.02
N PRO A 67 -8.48 -6.72 -12.24
CA PRO A 67 -9.93 -6.55 -12.37
C PRO A 67 -10.32 -6.10 -13.78
N SER A 68 -11.49 -6.53 -14.24
CA SER A 68 -12.08 -6.02 -15.49
C SER A 68 -12.57 -4.58 -15.32
N GLU A 69 -12.71 -3.83 -16.42
CA GLU A 69 -13.24 -2.46 -16.38
C GLU A 69 -14.65 -2.40 -15.77
N GLU A 70 -15.47 -3.42 -16.01
CA GLU A 70 -16.84 -3.51 -15.46
C GLU A 70 -16.86 -3.76 -13.94
N SER A 71 -15.76 -4.27 -13.39
CA SER A 71 -15.62 -4.55 -11.96
C SER A 71 -15.01 -3.39 -11.18
N ILE A 72 -14.62 -2.33 -11.89
CA ILE A 72 -14.04 -1.12 -11.33
C ILE A 72 -15.08 0.00 -11.34
N GLU A 73 -15.39 0.55 -10.17
CA GLU A 73 -16.28 1.69 -10.01
C GLU A 73 -15.70 2.67 -8.99
N GLY A 74 -15.49 3.93 -9.38
CA GLY A 74 -15.07 5.00 -8.46
C GLY A 74 -13.83 4.66 -7.62
N GLY A 75 -12.75 4.18 -8.26
CA GLY A 75 -11.51 3.79 -7.56
C GLY A 75 -11.61 2.48 -6.77
N SER A 76 -12.77 1.81 -6.79
CA SER A 76 -12.99 0.54 -6.13
C SER A 76 -12.99 -0.62 -7.12
N ALA A 77 -12.58 -1.82 -6.68
CA ALA A 77 -12.67 -3.05 -7.46
C ALA A 77 -13.41 -4.13 -6.67
N THR A 78 -14.36 -4.82 -7.31
CA THR A 78 -15.10 -5.94 -6.72
C THR A 78 -14.66 -7.26 -7.33
N LEU A 79 -14.28 -8.21 -6.48
CA LEU A 79 -13.75 -9.51 -6.86
C LEU A 79 -14.30 -10.63 -5.97
N PRO A 80 -14.42 -11.86 -6.48
CA PRO A 80 -14.76 -13.01 -5.64
C PRO A 80 -13.58 -13.44 -4.77
N VAL A 81 -13.85 -13.93 -3.56
CA VAL A 81 -12.81 -14.43 -2.62
C VAL A 81 -12.02 -15.60 -3.20
N ASN A 82 -12.56 -16.35 -4.17
CA ASN A 82 -11.85 -17.47 -4.80
C ASN A 82 -10.55 -17.09 -5.54
N VAL A 83 -10.27 -15.79 -5.74
CA VAL A 83 -8.96 -15.34 -6.25
C VAL A 83 -7.80 -15.76 -5.34
N PHE A 84 -8.07 -16.01 -4.06
CA PHE A 84 -7.12 -16.47 -3.05
C PHE A 84 -6.95 -18.01 -3.00
N ASP A 85 -7.71 -18.80 -3.77
CA ASP A 85 -7.71 -20.26 -3.66
C ASP A 85 -6.30 -20.86 -3.80
N GLY A 86 -5.86 -21.53 -2.73
CA GLY A 86 -4.55 -22.18 -2.66
C GLY A 86 -3.35 -21.23 -2.53
N LYS A 87 -3.59 -19.97 -2.13
CA LYS A 87 -2.56 -18.94 -1.97
C LYS A 87 -2.58 -18.31 -0.57
N GLU A 88 -1.41 -17.89 -0.11
CA GLU A 88 -1.24 -17.17 1.16
C GLU A 88 -1.51 -15.66 1.01
N SER A 89 -1.26 -15.12 -0.18
CA SER A 89 -1.56 -13.73 -0.54
C SER A 89 -1.96 -13.62 -2.01
N GLN A 90 -2.60 -12.51 -2.36
CA GLN A 90 -2.88 -12.16 -3.74
C GLN A 90 -2.62 -10.66 -3.95
N THR A 91 -1.83 -10.37 -4.98
CA THR A 91 -1.69 -9.02 -5.51
C THR A 91 -2.84 -8.74 -6.48
N ILE A 92 -3.54 -7.63 -6.25
CA ILE A 92 -4.54 -7.08 -7.14
C ILE A 92 -3.98 -5.78 -7.70
N GLU A 93 -3.99 -5.66 -9.02
CA GLU A 93 -3.38 -4.56 -9.74
C GLU A 93 -4.41 -3.89 -10.64
N THR A 94 -4.52 -2.58 -10.49
CA THR A 94 -5.23 -1.70 -11.41
C THR A 94 -4.25 -0.69 -12.00
N LYS A 95 -4.74 0.17 -12.88
CA LYS A 95 -3.94 1.29 -13.40
C LYS A 95 -3.55 2.30 -12.30
N ASP A 96 -4.40 2.46 -11.29
CA ASP A 96 -4.30 3.56 -10.32
C ASP A 96 -3.70 3.13 -8.98
N TRP A 97 -3.82 1.84 -8.64
CA TRP A 97 -3.32 1.27 -7.41
C TRP A 97 -3.00 -0.21 -7.54
N VAL A 98 -2.12 -0.68 -6.66
CA VAL A 98 -1.74 -2.09 -6.47
C VAL A 98 -1.86 -2.40 -4.99
N ILE A 99 -2.45 -3.54 -4.66
CA ILE A 99 -2.59 -3.98 -3.27
C ILE A 99 -2.24 -5.46 -3.14
N GLU A 100 -1.45 -5.81 -2.14
CA GLU A 100 -1.20 -7.21 -1.76
C GLU A 100 -1.98 -7.53 -0.50
N LEU A 101 -2.90 -8.49 -0.63
CA LEU A 101 -3.79 -8.90 0.46
C LEU A 101 -3.45 -10.32 0.91
N PRO A 102 -3.24 -10.53 2.22
CA PRO A 102 -3.18 -11.87 2.81
C PRO A 102 -4.54 -12.58 2.72
N SER A 103 -4.54 -13.87 2.35
CA SER A 103 -5.77 -14.67 2.28
C SER A 103 -6.39 -14.91 3.66
N ALA A 104 -5.60 -14.82 4.73
CA ALA A 104 -6.04 -14.93 6.12
C ALA A 104 -7.15 -13.91 6.49
N ILE A 105 -7.19 -12.73 5.84
CA ILE A 105 -8.24 -11.71 6.04
C ILE A 105 -9.61 -12.24 5.58
N PHE A 106 -9.63 -13.18 4.65
CA PHE A 106 -10.84 -13.72 4.00
C PHE A 106 -11.22 -15.11 4.52
N GLU A 107 -10.57 -15.62 5.57
CA GLU A 107 -10.90 -16.91 6.16
C GLU A 107 -12.38 -16.97 6.60
N GLY A 108 -13.12 -17.92 6.02
CA GLY A 108 -14.53 -18.13 6.32
C GLY A 108 -15.51 -17.34 5.44
N TYR A 109 -15.02 -16.60 4.45
CA TYR A 109 -15.83 -15.94 3.42
C TYR A 109 -15.76 -16.71 2.09
N ASP A 110 -16.86 -16.72 1.34
CA ASP A 110 -16.96 -17.37 0.03
C ASP A 110 -17.62 -16.49 -1.05
N GLY A 111 -18.05 -15.29 -0.68
CA GLY A 111 -18.69 -14.33 -1.59
C GLY A 111 -17.72 -13.34 -2.22
N ASP A 112 -18.19 -12.11 -2.40
CA ASP A 112 -17.45 -11.04 -3.05
C ASP A 112 -16.88 -10.07 -2.03
N PHE A 113 -15.74 -9.49 -2.37
CA PHE A 113 -15.16 -8.39 -1.63
C PHE A 113 -14.95 -7.19 -2.54
N THR A 114 -15.03 -6.00 -1.96
CA THR A 114 -14.75 -4.74 -2.66
C THR A 114 -13.61 -4.03 -1.94
N ILE A 115 -12.55 -3.71 -2.68
CA ILE A 115 -11.44 -2.87 -2.21
C ILE A 115 -11.61 -1.48 -2.78
N SER A 116 -11.40 -0.44 -1.96
CA SER A 116 -11.28 0.94 -2.41
C SER A 116 -9.94 1.52 -1.99
N VAL A 117 -9.23 2.13 -2.94
CA VAL A 117 -7.99 2.87 -2.71
C VAL A 117 -8.10 4.17 -3.50
N GLU A 118 -8.39 5.27 -2.82
CA GLU A 118 -8.76 6.52 -3.48
C GLU A 118 -8.12 7.73 -2.80
N ILE A 119 -7.49 8.61 -3.58
CA ILE A 119 -7.20 9.97 -3.13
C ILE A 119 -8.49 10.78 -3.29
N ILE A 120 -9.08 11.18 -2.18
CA ILE A 120 -10.38 11.86 -2.16
C ILE A 120 -10.22 13.38 -2.23
N ASP A 121 -11.13 14.03 -2.97
CA ASP A 121 -11.18 15.49 -3.04
C ASP A 121 -11.46 16.08 -1.64
N ASN A 122 -10.81 17.19 -1.30
CA ASN A 122 -10.96 17.85 0.01
C ASN A 122 -12.41 18.22 0.36
N ALA A 123 -13.28 18.36 -0.64
CA ALA A 123 -14.71 18.61 -0.45
C ALA A 123 -15.49 17.38 0.06
N ASP A 124 -15.00 16.18 -0.23
CA ASP A 124 -15.61 14.90 0.11
C ASP A 124 -15.00 14.26 1.36
N VAL A 125 -13.88 14.80 1.85
CA VAL A 125 -13.28 14.40 3.13
C VAL A 125 -14.26 14.67 4.29
N PRO A 126 -14.48 13.68 5.20
CA PRO A 126 -15.29 13.89 6.40
C PRO A 126 -14.81 15.07 7.24
N LYS A 127 -15.74 15.82 7.85
CA LYS A 127 -15.42 17.09 8.54
C LYS A 127 -14.53 16.94 9.77
N ASP A 128 -14.63 15.80 10.44
CA ASP A 128 -13.77 15.42 11.55
C ASP A 128 -12.35 15.10 11.06
N VAL A 129 -12.21 14.46 9.90
CA VAL A 129 -10.91 14.16 9.26
C VAL A 129 -10.24 15.44 8.72
N ILE A 130 -10.95 16.27 7.95
CA ILE A 130 -10.39 17.47 7.31
C ILE A 130 -9.85 18.48 8.34
N GLY A 131 -10.40 18.49 9.55
CA GLY A 131 -9.94 19.34 10.65
C GLY A 131 -8.52 19.03 11.13
N PHE A 132 -8.03 17.80 10.91
CA PHE A 132 -6.66 17.40 11.27
C PHE A 132 -5.64 17.73 10.17
N VAL A 133 -6.04 17.61 8.90
CA VAL A 133 -5.11 17.53 7.77
C VAL A 133 -5.11 18.78 6.89
N GLY A 134 -6.09 19.67 7.03
CA GLY A 134 -6.16 20.90 6.24
C GLY A 134 -6.34 20.63 4.75
N GLU A 135 -5.45 21.17 3.91
CA GLU A 135 -5.53 21.02 2.45
C GLU A 135 -4.73 19.82 1.91
N LYS A 136 -4.17 18.97 2.79
CA LYS A 136 -3.38 17.80 2.39
C LYS A 136 -4.22 16.76 1.66
N LYS A 137 -3.59 16.04 0.72
CA LYS A 137 -4.23 14.96 -0.05
C LYS A 137 -4.56 13.79 0.87
N VAL A 138 -5.85 13.51 1.03
CA VAL A 138 -6.36 12.42 1.86
C VAL A 138 -6.58 11.18 1.02
N ILE A 139 -6.17 10.03 1.53
CA ILE A 139 -6.42 8.72 0.95
C ILE A 139 -7.49 8.02 1.80
N SER A 140 -8.51 7.50 1.14
CA SER A 140 -9.49 6.59 1.72
C SER A 140 -9.13 5.16 1.33
N LEU A 141 -8.91 4.31 2.34
CA LEU A 141 -8.78 2.87 2.17
C LEU A 141 -10.03 2.18 2.71
N GLY A 142 -10.58 1.26 1.93
CA GLY A 142 -11.77 0.51 2.31
C GLY A 142 -11.70 -0.94 1.83
N LEU A 143 -12.27 -1.82 2.66
CA LEU A 143 -12.54 -3.20 2.33
C LEU A 143 -13.95 -3.51 2.82
N THR A 144 -14.77 -4.06 1.94
CA THR A 144 -16.01 -4.73 2.32
C THR A 144 -15.95 -6.18 1.87
N ILE A 145 -16.50 -7.08 2.67
CA ILE A 145 -16.71 -8.48 2.31
C ILE A 145 -18.19 -8.78 2.53
N ASP A 146 -18.88 -9.22 1.47
CA ASP A 146 -20.33 -9.39 1.44
C ASP A 146 -21.09 -8.13 1.90
N GLY A 147 -20.57 -6.95 1.53
CA GLY A 147 -21.11 -5.64 1.89
C GLY A 147 -20.85 -5.19 3.33
N ASN A 148 -20.18 -5.99 4.16
CA ASN A 148 -19.79 -5.60 5.51
C ASN A 148 -18.39 -5.00 5.52
N VAL A 149 -18.22 -3.85 6.18
CA VAL A 149 -16.91 -3.20 6.32
C VAL A 149 -15.98 -4.04 7.18
N VAL A 150 -14.79 -4.33 6.66
CA VAL A 150 -13.68 -4.98 7.35
C VAL A 150 -12.50 -4.01 7.32
N SER A 151 -12.11 -3.49 8.48
CA SER A 151 -11.11 -2.41 8.56
C SER A 151 -9.95 -2.72 9.49
N ASP A 152 -10.03 -3.75 10.32
CA ASP A 152 -8.95 -4.20 11.21
C ASP A 152 -8.53 -5.61 10.79
N PHE A 153 -7.25 -5.79 10.47
CA PHE A 153 -6.66 -7.04 10.02
C PHE A 153 -5.81 -7.72 11.09
N GLY A 154 -5.81 -7.17 12.31
CA GLY A 154 -5.06 -7.68 13.45
C GLY A 154 -3.55 -7.67 13.20
N LYS A 155 -2.99 -8.84 12.87
CA LYS A 155 -1.55 -9.03 12.60
C LYS A 155 -1.23 -9.12 11.10
N GLU A 156 -2.25 -9.24 10.26
CA GLU A 156 -2.07 -9.41 8.82
C GLU A 156 -1.68 -8.07 8.21
N ILE A 157 -0.60 -8.08 7.43
CA ILE A 157 -0.03 -6.88 6.81
C ILE A 157 -0.52 -6.81 5.38
N VAL A 158 -1.10 -5.68 5.03
CA VAL A 158 -1.50 -5.32 3.67
C VAL A 158 -0.51 -4.32 3.12
N THR A 159 0.04 -4.61 1.94
CA THR A 159 0.90 -3.68 1.20
C THR A 159 0.03 -2.88 0.24
N VAL A 160 -0.02 -1.56 0.40
CA VAL A 160 -0.82 -0.66 -0.44
C VAL A 160 0.11 0.21 -1.27
N SER A 161 -0.14 0.29 -2.56
CA SER A 161 0.57 1.15 -3.50
C SER A 161 -0.44 1.92 -4.34
N PHE A 162 -0.30 3.24 -4.44
CA PHE A 162 -1.25 4.07 -5.20
C PHE A 162 -0.53 5.21 -5.91
N ASN A 163 -1.08 5.64 -7.05
CA ASN A 163 -0.56 6.77 -7.80
C ASN A 163 -0.66 8.06 -6.98
N TYR A 164 0.44 8.78 -6.90
CA TYR A 164 0.54 10.05 -6.21
C TYR A 164 1.31 11.04 -7.08
N VAL A 165 0.77 12.26 -7.19
CA VAL A 165 1.45 13.37 -7.84
C VAL A 165 1.92 14.31 -6.73
N PRO A 166 3.23 14.41 -6.46
CA PRO A 166 3.74 15.36 -5.48
C PRO A 166 3.39 16.80 -5.86
N ASP A 167 3.07 17.61 -4.85
CA ASP A 167 2.87 19.06 -5.00
C ASP A 167 4.19 19.77 -5.33
N GLU A 168 4.06 21.00 -5.84
CA GLU A 168 5.23 21.81 -6.18
C GLU A 168 6.11 22.04 -4.95
N GLY A 169 7.36 21.57 -5.03
CA GLY A 169 8.35 21.74 -3.97
C GLY A 169 8.45 20.55 -3.00
N GLU A 170 7.55 19.58 -3.04
CA GLU A 170 7.64 18.39 -2.20
C GLU A 170 8.86 17.53 -2.55
N ARG A 171 9.59 17.09 -1.53
CA ARG A 171 10.74 16.20 -1.67
C ARG A 171 10.30 14.76 -1.75
N MET A 172 10.40 14.21 -2.96
CA MET A 172 10.06 12.83 -3.29
C MET A 172 10.77 11.78 -2.41
N ASP A 173 12.00 12.04 -1.95
CA ASP A 173 12.75 11.17 -1.05
C ASP A 173 12.25 11.18 0.41
N ASN A 174 11.39 12.14 0.74
CA ASN A 174 10.80 12.33 2.05
C ASN A 174 9.31 12.00 2.10
N ILE A 175 8.67 11.58 1.01
CA ILE A 175 7.24 11.25 1.04
C ILE A 175 6.97 10.13 2.06
N SER A 176 5.91 10.29 2.85
CA SER A 176 5.36 9.28 3.75
C SER A 176 3.85 9.37 3.81
N VAL A 177 3.21 8.37 4.41
CA VAL A 177 1.78 8.40 4.70
C VAL A 177 1.56 8.51 6.20
N PHE A 178 0.42 9.10 6.57
CA PHE A 178 0.08 9.35 7.95
C PHE A 178 -1.35 8.89 8.20
N TRP A 179 -1.52 7.94 9.11
CA TRP A 179 -2.82 7.50 9.58
C TRP A 179 -3.50 8.61 10.38
N ILE A 180 -4.78 8.81 10.16
CA ILE A 180 -5.62 9.76 10.90
C ILE A 180 -6.41 8.99 11.96
N ASP A 181 -5.89 8.99 13.20
CA ASP A 181 -6.52 8.37 14.36
C ASP A 181 -7.53 9.37 14.98
N VAL A 182 -8.70 9.47 14.34
CA VAL A 182 -9.78 10.40 14.74
C VAL A 182 -10.25 10.11 16.16
N GLU A 183 -10.28 8.83 16.56
CA GLU A 183 -10.72 8.41 17.89
C GLU A 183 -9.84 8.99 19.00
N ASN A 184 -8.52 9.00 18.80
CA ASN A 184 -7.56 9.55 19.75
C ASN A 184 -7.11 10.98 19.41
N GLY A 185 -7.63 11.56 18.33
CA GLY A 185 -7.35 12.91 17.88
C GLY A 185 -5.87 13.16 17.56
N ARG A 186 -5.23 12.21 16.87
CA ARG A 186 -3.81 12.30 16.49
C ARG A 186 -3.55 11.76 15.09
N THR A 187 -2.36 12.03 14.58
CA THR A 187 -1.84 11.42 13.36
C THR A 187 -0.65 10.53 13.70
N VAL A 188 -0.48 9.44 12.97
CA VAL A 188 0.63 8.49 13.16
C VAL A 188 1.33 8.28 11.82
N GLU A 189 2.63 8.55 11.78
CA GLU A 189 3.45 8.33 10.59
C GLU A 189 3.63 6.83 10.33
N TYR A 190 3.45 6.45 9.07
CA TYR A 190 3.78 5.15 8.53
C TYR A 190 4.78 5.35 7.39
N PRO A 191 5.99 4.78 7.49
CA PRO A 191 6.99 4.91 6.43
C PRO A 191 6.43 4.46 5.08
N ALA A 192 6.63 5.29 4.06
CA ALA A 192 6.31 4.95 2.69
C ALA A 192 7.51 5.14 1.76
N VAL A 193 7.45 4.49 0.61
CA VAL A 193 8.44 4.63 -0.48
C VAL A 193 7.73 5.22 -1.69
N PHE A 194 8.26 6.31 -2.22
CA PHE A 194 7.82 6.86 -3.50
C PHE A 194 8.73 6.38 -4.63
N ASP A 195 8.17 5.67 -5.61
CA ASP A 195 8.87 5.29 -6.83
C ASP A 195 8.67 6.36 -7.92
N VAL A 196 9.73 7.10 -8.22
CA VAL A 196 9.73 8.19 -9.20
C VAL A 196 9.39 7.73 -10.62
N LYS A 197 9.62 6.45 -10.96
CA LYS A 197 9.34 5.92 -12.30
C LYS A 197 7.87 5.62 -12.49
N THR A 198 7.23 5.03 -11.48
CA THR A 198 5.82 4.65 -11.54
C THR A 198 4.89 5.77 -11.05
N GLY A 199 5.40 6.66 -10.20
CA GLY A 199 4.61 7.66 -9.50
C GLY A 199 3.82 7.08 -8.32
N MET A 200 4.18 5.87 -7.86
CA MET A 200 3.45 5.21 -6.78
C MET A 200 4.08 5.48 -5.41
N VAL A 201 3.23 5.68 -4.40
CA VAL A 201 3.58 5.63 -2.98
C VAL A 201 3.18 4.27 -2.45
N THR A 202 4.13 3.53 -1.85
CA THR A 202 3.91 2.20 -1.27
C THR A 202 4.14 2.20 0.24
N PHE A 203 3.24 1.59 1.00
CA PHE A 203 3.36 1.43 2.45
C PHE A 203 2.63 0.18 2.96
N ASP A 204 2.97 -0.25 4.17
CA ASP A 204 2.38 -1.40 4.85
C ASP A 204 1.41 -0.94 5.94
N THR A 205 0.26 -1.61 6.06
CA THR A 205 -0.73 -1.33 7.13
C THR A 205 -1.43 -2.61 7.60
N THR A 206 -1.96 -2.58 8.82
CA THR A 206 -2.81 -3.64 9.41
C THR A 206 -4.27 -3.22 9.53
N HIS A 207 -4.63 -2.05 9.01
CA HIS A 207 -5.98 -1.52 9.06
C HIS A 207 -6.26 -0.54 7.92
N PHE A 208 -7.54 -0.40 7.57
CA PHE A 208 -8.04 0.56 6.59
C PHE A 208 -8.81 1.69 7.28
N SER A 209 -8.57 2.91 6.80
CA SER A 209 -9.06 4.15 7.38
C SER A 209 -8.79 5.31 6.42
N TYR A 210 -8.86 6.54 6.93
CA TYR A 210 -8.34 7.72 6.26
C TYR A 210 -6.86 7.95 6.60
N TRP A 211 -6.11 8.30 5.57
CA TRP A 211 -4.69 8.58 5.63
C TRP A 211 -4.43 9.89 4.88
N TYR A 212 -3.27 10.51 5.05
CA TYR A 212 -2.84 11.58 4.15
C TYR A 212 -1.37 11.41 3.79
N VAL A 213 -0.99 11.97 2.64
CA VAL A 213 0.40 12.01 2.19
C VAL A 213 1.01 13.35 2.59
N ASP A 214 2.24 13.30 3.12
CA ASP A 214 3.04 14.49 3.36
C ASP A 214 4.54 14.15 3.34
N GLU A 215 5.38 15.17 3.34
CA GLU A 215 6.80 15.00 3.60
C GLU A 215 7.03 14.60 5.07
N ARG A 216 7.90 13.61 5.29
CA ARG A 216 8.47 13.35 6.62
C ARG A 216 9.11 14.64 7.10
N THR A 217 8.69 15.07 8.27
CA THR A 217 9.52 15.95 9.07
C THR A 217 10.74 15.13 9.45
N CYS A 218 11.80 15.21 8.66
CA CYS A 218 13.11 14.95 9.22
C CYS A 218 13.18 15.91 10.41
N ASP A 219 13.35 15.38 11.62
CA ASP A 219 13.82 16.18 12.74
C ASP A 219 15.13 16.82 12.25
N ASP A 220 15.02 18.00 11.65
CA ASP A 220 16.05 18.99 11.83
C ASP A 220 16.12 19.14 13.35
N ASP A 221 17.29 18.83 13.90
CA ASP A 221 17.65 18.90 15.32
C ASP A 221 17.56 20.35 15.87
N SER A 222 16.57 21.13 15.40
CA SER A 222 16.36 22.55 15.61
C SER A 222 14.92 22.90 16.02
N SER A 223 13.93 21.99 15.90
CA SER A 223 12.53 22.27 16.29
C SER A 223 12.17 21.93 17.74
N GLY A 224 13.17 21.64 18.59
CA GLY A 224 13.03 21.68 20.05
C GLY A 224 12.90 23.09 20.64
N PHE A 225 12.78 24.15 19.82
CA PHE A 225 12.81 25.54 20.30
C PHE A 225 11.58 26.41 20.01
N ASP A 226 10.60 26.01 19.18
CA ASP A 226 9.52 26.95 18.78
C ASP A 226 8.19 26.83 19.57
N VAL A 227 8.04 25.81 20.43
CA VAL A 227 6.93 25.78 21.40
C VAL A 227 7.29 26.54 22.69
N TYR A 228 8.59 26.67 23.00
CA TYR A 228 9.05 27.38 24.21
C TYR A 228 8.95 28.91 24.08
N VAL A 229 9.18 29.48 22.89
CA VAL A 229 9.22 30.95 22.72
C VAL A 229 7.83 31.57 22.91
N THR A 230 6.78 30.95 22.36
CA THR A 230 5.41 31.47 22.47
C THR A 230 4.87 31.34 23.89
N VAL A 231 5.11 30.21 24.57
CA VAL A 231 4.66 29.99 25.95
C VAL A 231 5.41 30.88 26.94
N VAL A 232 6.73 31.07 26.78
CA VAL A 232 7.52 31.95 27.65
C VAL A 232 7.12 33.42 27.46
N LEU A 233 6.84 33.89 26.24
CA LEU A 233 6.38 35.27 26.00
C LEU A 233 5.01 35.54 26.65
N VAL A 234 4.09 34.59 26.60
CA VAL A 234 2.78 34.70 27.27
C VAL A 234 2.92 34.71 28.79
N ILE A 235 3.78 33.86 29.35
CA ILE A 235 4.03 33.80 30.80
C ILE A 235 4.74 35.07 31.30
N VAL A 236 5.72 35.60 30.55
CA VAL A 236 6.40 36.86 30.88
C VAL A 236 5.44 38.04 30.77
N ALA A 237 4.56 38.07 29.77
CA ALA A 237 3.54 39.10 29.64
C ALA A 237 2.53 39.08 30.81
N LEU A 238 2.10 37.88 31.23
CA LEU A 238 1.18 37.71 32.38
C LEU A 238 1.85 38.07 33.71
N LEU A 239 3.12 37.72 33.92
CA LEU A 239 3.89 38.10 35.10
C LEU A 239 4.16 39.62 35.16
N CYS A 240 4.48 40.25 34.03
CA CYS A 240 4.61 41.72 33.94
C CYS A 240 3.30 42.43 34.26
N ALA A 241 2.16 41.93 33.75
CA ALA A 241 0.85 42.48 34.06
C ALA A 241 0.47 42.32 35.54
N ALA A 242 0.82 41.19 36.17
CA ALA A 242 0.57 40.94 37.58
C ALA A 242 1.44 41.82 38.49
N LEU A 243 2.72 42.01 38.18
CA LEU A 243 3.63 42.87 38.95
C LEU A 243 3.25 44.35 38.87
N LEU A 244 2.71 44.81 37.73
CA LEU A 244 2.20 46.18 37.58
C LEU A 244 0.91 46.43 38.38
N ARG A 245 0.10 45.40 38.66
CA ARG A 245 -1.10 45.50 39.50
C ARG A 245 -0.80 45.53 41.00
N MET A 246 0.35 45.01 41.44
CA MET A 246 0.75 45.01 42.86
C MET A 246 1.51 46.29 43.29
N LYS A 247 1.89 47.16 42.35
CA LYS A 247 2.58 48.44 42.61
C LYS A 247 1.66 49.68 42.56
N ARG A 248 0.34 49.50 42.50
CA ARG A 248 -0.65 50.58 42.64
C ARG A 248 -1.36 50.50 43.97
#